data_AF-A0A260RNU6-F1
#
_entry.id   AF-A0A260RNU6-F1
#
_cell.length_a   1.000
_cell.length_b   1.000
_cell.length_c   1.000
_cell.angle_alpha   90.00
_cell.angle_beta   90.00
_cell.angle_gamma   90.00
#
_symmetry.space_group_name_H-M   'P 1'
#
loop_
_entity.id
_entity.type
_entity.pdbx_description
1 polymer ?
#
loop_
_entity_poly.entity_id
_entity_poly.type
_entity_poly.pdbx_seq_one_letter_code
_entity_poly.pdbx_strand_id
1 'polypeptide(L)'
;MTSGTPGSTGGVDRDTSVDILADDAVRRMRVGEAIVVVIGLVLLAIAFCLGRLYEVPGPLEFWKVTAQPLGVVTAGLFAISAAVVTFIAYRRTSESAAESARLQREKEVRAEALDRCWERFRFIFENSETDGGNDPKLPPEVIFEVVDLLGDEAEKLKDQVLVQFIAQWGEYYADAHLLASTAPVEPS
;
A
#
# COMPACT_ATOMS: atom_id res chain seq x y z
N MET A 1 4.34 -27.60 -44.51
CA MET A 1 3.44 -26.54 -44.05
C MET A 1 4.02 -26.00 -42.76
N THR A 2 4.55 -24.79 -42.85
CA THR A 2 5.21 -24.03 -41.79
C THR A 2 4.21 -23.15 -41.04
N SER A 3 4.62 -22.64 -39.88
CA SER A 3 3.99 -21.62 -39.03
C SER A 3 3.02 -22.15 -37.97
N GLY A 4 3.06 -21.72 -36.71
CA GLY A 4 3.91 -20.71 -36.07
C GLY A 4 3.71 -20.76 -34.56
N THR A 5 4.80 -20.59 -33.83
CA THR A 5 4.86 -20.47 -32.37
C THR A 5 4.34 -19.09 -31.96
N PRO A 6 3.40 -18.95 -31.01
CA PRO A 6 3.08 -17.66 -30.42
C PRO A 6 4.19 -17.24 -29.47
N GLY A 7 4.77 -16.08 -29.77
CA GLY A 7 5.89 -15.49 -29.06
C GLY A 7 5.54 -14.99 -27.66
N SER A 8 6.55 -15.13 -26.82
CA SER A 8 6.76 -14.45 -25.54
C SER A 8 6.61 -12.94 -25.66
N THR A 9 5.66 -12.36 -24.95
CA THR A 9 5.56 -10.92 -24.67
C THR A 9 5.21 -10.72 -23.20
N GLY A 10 6.19 -10.84 -22.31
CA GLY A 10 5.99 -10.68 -20.86
C GLY A 10 7.21 -10.13 -20.14
N GLY A 11 8.04 -9.34 -20.82
CA GLY A 11 9.36 -8.90 -20.33
C GLY A 11 9.59 -7.40 -20.36
N VAL A 12 8.55 -6.56 -20.19
CA VAL A 12 8.67 -5.08 -20.30
C VAL A 12 8.45 -4.33 -18.98
N ASP A 13 7.96 -4.95 -17.90
CA ASP A 13 7.60 -4.16 -16.70
C ASP A 13 8.61 -4.15 -15.54
N ARG A 14 9.62 -5.04 -15.54
CA ARG A 14 10.58 -5.08 -14.42
C ARG A 14 11.69 -4.06 -14.52
N ASP A 15 12.28 -3.85 -15.69
CA ASP A 15 13.41 -2.93 -15.83
C ASP A 15 12.98 -1.47 -15.67
N THR A 16 11.83 -1.09 -16.23
CA THR A 16 11.28 0.28 -16.12
C THR A 16 10.95 0.66 -14.68
N SER A 17 10.44 -0.29 -13.88
CA SER A 17 10.12 -0.07 -12.47
C SER A 17 11.37 0.16 -11.62
N VAL A 18 12.46 -0.56 -11.93
CA VAL A 18 13.74 -0.44 -11.23
C VAL A 18 14.44 0.87 -11.59
N ASP A 19 14.40 1.27 -12.85
CA ASP A 19 14.98 2.53 -13.33
C ASP A 19 14.29 3.75 -12.71
N ILE A 20 12.95 3.72 -12.59
CA ILE A 20 12.19 4.81 -11.94
C ILE A 20 12.53 4.89 -10.44
N LEU A 21 12.63 3.75 -9.74
CA LEU A 21 13.01 3.71 -8.32
C LEU A 21 14.44 4.20 -8.09
N ALA A 22 15.37 3.87 -8.99
CA ALA A 22 16.76 4.34 -8.92
C ALA A 22 16.85 5.85 -9.16
N ASP A 23 16.14 6.39 -10.15
CA ASP A 23 16.17 7.80 -10.48
C ASP A 23 15.54 8.67 -9.37
N ASP A 24 14.48 8.16 -8.72
CA ASP A 24 13.83 8.82 -7.60
C ASP A 24 14.70 8.82 -6.32
N ALA A 25 15.46 7.74 -6.08
CA ALA A 25 16.44 7.68 -5.00
C ALA A 25 17.61 8.64 -5.21
N VAL A 26 18.12 8.74 -6.45
CA VAL A 26 19.18 9.68 -6.83
C VAL A 26 18.70 11.14 -6.67
N ARG A 27 17.44 11.43 -7.03
CA ARG A 27 16.84 12.76 -6.82
C ARG A 27 16.72 13.12 -5.34
N ARG A 28 16.30 12.17 -4.49
CA ARG A 28 16.19 12.37 -3.04
C ARG A 28 17.55 12.60 -2.38
N MET A 29 18.61 11.91 -2.84
CA MET A 29 19.98 12.16 -2.39
C MET A 29 20.44 13.56 -2.74
N ARG A 30 20.24 14.00 -3.99
CA ARG A 30 20.65 15.35 -4.44
C ARG A 30 19.94 16.47 -3.70
N VAL A 31 18.67 16.28 -3.31
CA VAL A 31 17.93 17.27 -2.50
C VAL A 31 18.46 17.33 -1.06
N GLY A 32 18.79 16.19 -0.46
CA GLY A 32 19.41 16.16 0.86
C GLY A 32 20.76 16.87 0.88
N GLU A 33 21.58 16.63 -0.13
CA GLU A 33 22.89 17.28 -0.30
C GLU A 33 22.76 18.79 -0.51
N ALA A 34 21.82 19.24 -1.35
CA ALA A 34 21.54 20.65 -1.56
C ALA A 34 21.11 21.38 -0.27
N ILE A 35 20.31 20.74 0.60
CA ILE A 35 19.90 21.32 1.88
C ILE A 35 21.12 21.50 2.81
N VAL A 36 21.99 20.49 2.89
CA VAL A 36 23.21 20.58 3.70
C VAL A 36 24.12 21.69 3.18
N VAL A 37 24.24 21.85 1.86
CA VAL A 37 25.02 22.93 1.24
C VAL A 37 24.41 24.30 1.54
N VAL A 38 23.09 24.47 1.45
CA VAL A 38 22.41 25.74 1.77
C VAL A 38 22.57 26.10 3.24
N ILE A 39 22.37 25.16 4.15
CA ILE A 39 22.57 25.37 5.59
C ILE A 39 24.03 25.73 5.87
N GLY A 40 24.98 25.02 5.25
CA GLY A 40 26.41 25.30 5.36
C GLY A 40 26.77 26.71 4.89
N LEU A 41 26.23 27.14 3.75
CA LEU A 41 26.43 28.50 3.22
C LEU A 41 25.85 29.57 4.14
N VAL A 42 24.66 29.34 4.72
CA VAL A 42 24.06 30.27 5.68
C VAL A 42 24.91 30.39 6.95
N LEU A 43 25.35 29.26 7.52
CA LEU A 43 26.22 29.27 8.70
C LEU A 43 27.56 29.95 8.42
N LEU A 44 28.14 29.72 7.24
CA LEU A 44 29.39 30.34 6.83
C LEU A 44 29.23 31.85 6.62
N ALA A 45 28.11 32.29 6.04
CA ALA A 45 27.78 33.72 5.93
C ALA A 45 27.62 34.37 7.32
N ILE A 46 26.96 33.70 8.27
CA ILE A 46 26.83 34.18 9.65
C ILE A 46 28.20 34.26 10.33
N ALA A 47 29.02 33.21 10.21
CA ALA A 47 30.37 33.18 10.79
C ALA A 47 31.28 34.26 10.20
N PHE A 48 31.19 34.51 8.90
CA PHE A 48 31.92 35.58 8.22
C PHE A 48 31.49 36.97 8.72
N CYS A 49 30.18 37.20 8.84
CA CYS A 49 29.64 38.44 9.40
C CYS A 49 30.09 38.64 10.85
N LEU A 50 30.02 37.60 11.70
CA LEU A 50 30.49 37.66 13.08
C LEU A 50 32.00 37.91 13.18
N GLY A 51 32.81 37.22 12.36
CA GLY A 51 34.26 37.41 12.32
C GLY A 51 34.65 38.84 11.96
N ARG A 52 34.00 39.42 10.94
CA ARG A 52 34.19 40.83 10.57
C ARG A 52 33.72 41.82 11.63
N LEU A 53 32.67 41.47 12.38
CA LEU A 53 32.16 42.26 13.51
C LEU A 53 33.12 42.30 14.70
N TYR A 54 33.91 41.25 14.93
CA TYR A 54 34.91 41.19 16.00
C TYR A 54 36.25 41.87 15.65
N GLU A 55 36.57 41.97 14.36
CA GLU A 55 37.84 42.54 13.88
C GLU A 55 37.89 44.08 13.99
N VAL A 56 36.72 44.73 14.11
CA VAL A 56 36.61 46.17 14.35
C VAL A 56 35.74 46.39 15.59
N PRO A 57 36.31 46.62 16.78
CA PRO A 57 35.54 47.05 17.93
C PRO A 57 35.01 48.46 17.68
N GLY A 58 33.90 48.55 16.94
CA GLY A 58 33.21 49.81 16.69
C GLY A 58 32.71 50.40 18.02
N PRO A 59 32.68 51.73 18.16
CA PRO A 59 32.09 52.37 19.32
C PRO A 59 30.64 51.87 19.52
N LEU A 60 30.21 51.71 20.78
CA LEU A 60 28.88 51.18 21.17
C LEU A 60 27.69 51.81 20.43
N GLU A 61 27.85 53.03 19.90
CA GLU A 61 26.83 53.70 19.09
C GLU A 61 26.61 53.08 17.71
N PHE A 62 27.65 52.52 17.07
CA PHE A 62 27.54 51.86 15.78
C PHE A 62 26.57 50.67 15.85
N TRP A 63 26.72 49.85 16.90
CA TRP A 63 25.89 48.68 17.15
C TRP A 63 24.43 49.01 17.43
N LYS A 64 24.16 50.15 18.08
CA LYS A 64 22.78 50.63 18.29
C LYS A 64 22.09 50.97 16.97
N VAL A 65 22.84 51.50 15.99
CA VAL A 65 22.28 51.88 14.68
C VAL A 65 22.16 50.67 13.76
N THR A 66 23.07 49.70 13.81
CA THR A 66 23.09 48.54 12.90
C THR A 66 22.32 47.32 13.40
N ALA A 67 21.98 47.22 14.69
CA ALA A 67 21.21 46.09 15.22
C ALA A 67 19.82 45.93 14.57
N GLN A 68 19.16 47.04 14.26
CA GLN A 68 17.81 47.05 13.70
C GLN A 68 17.75 46.45 12.28
N PRO A 69 18.55 46.91 11.30
CA PRO A 69 18.58 46.29 9.97
C PRO A 69 19.13 44.85 10.00
N LEU A 70 20.09 44.55 10.88
CA LEU A 70 20.61 43.19 11.03
C LEU A 70 19.52 42.21 11.47
N GLY A 71 18.66 42.61 12.40
CA GLY A 71 17.52 41.81 12.84
C GLY A 71 16.51 41.52 11.73
N VAL A 72 16.27 42.48 10.84
CA VAL A 72 15.35 42.29 9.70
C VAL A 72 15.92 41.29 8.70
N VAL A 73 17.23 41.37 8.42
CA VAL A 73 17.90 40.44 7.50
C VAL A 73 17.92 39.02 8.06
N THR A 74 18.21 38.85 9.34
CA THR A 74 18.18 37.51 9.97
C THR A 74 16.77 36.93 10.00
N ALA A 75 15.77 37.74 10.36
CA ALA A 75 14.37 37.32 10.31
C ALA A 75 13.95 36.90 8.88
N GLY A 76 14.36 37.65 7.85
CA GLY A 76 14.11 37.30 6.45
C GLY A 76 14.74 35.97 6.05
N LEU A 77 15.99 35.73 6.44
CA LEU A 77 16.68 34.45 6.18
C LEU A 77 15.99 33.27 6.84
N PHE A 78 15.56 33.42 8.10
CA PHE A 78 14.80 32.38 8.79
C PHE A 78 13.44 32.13 8.12
N ALA A 79 12.74 33.18 7.69
CA ALA A 79 11.47 33.05 6.99
C ALA A 79 11.61 32.29 5.66
N ILE A 80 12.64 32.60 4.86
CA ILE A 80 12.92 31.88 3.61
C ILE A 80 13.26 30.41 3.90
N SER A 81 14.09 30.16 4.91
CA SER A 81 14.48 28.80 5.30
C SER A 81 13.26 27.97 5.73
N ALA A 82 12.39 28.54 6.56
CA ALA A 82 11.13 27.92 6.97
C ALA A 82 10.21 27.65 5.77
N ALA A 83 10.04 28.63 4.88
CA ALA A 83 9.22 28.48 3.68
C ALA A 83 9.71 27.35 2.77
N VAL A 84 11.03 27.20 2.58
CA VAL A 84 11.63 26.11 1.81
C VAL A 84 11.35 24.76 2.46
N VAL A 85 11.56 24.63 3.78
CA VAL A 85 11.28 23.38 4.51
C VAL A 85 9.80 23.02 4.44
N THR A 86 8.91 23.99 4.64
CA THR A 86 7.46 23.79 4.56
C THR A 86 7.03 23.38 3.15
N PHE A 87 7.58 24.00 2.10
CA PHE A 87 7.28 23.65 0.72
C PHE A 87 7.69 22.21 0.38
N ILE A 88 8.87 21.79 0.84
CA ILE A 88 9.36 20.41 0.64
C ILE A 88 8.49 19.42 1.40
N ALA A 89 8.15 19.72 2.66
CA ALA A 89 7.26 18.89 3.47
C ALA A 89 5.88 18.75 2.79
N TYR A 90 5.32 19.84 2.30
CA TYR A 90 4.04 19.85 1.59
C TYR A 90 4.06 18.95 0.35
N ARG A 91 5.12 19.03 -0.48
CA ARG A 91 5.24 18.15 -1.66
C ARG A 91 5.32 16.67 -1.28
N ARG A 92 6.17 16.31 -0.31
CA ARG A 92 6.32 14.91 0.13
C ARG A 92 5.02 14.36 0.72
N THR A 93 4.32 15.16 1.52
CA THR A 93 3.03 14.76 2.09
C THR A 93 1.96 14.62 1.01
N SER A 94 1.95 15.48 0.00
CA SER A 94 0.99 15.38 -1.11
C SER A 94 1.16 14.11 -1.95
N GLU A 95 2.40 13.72 -2.25
CA GLU A 95 2.69 12.49 -3.00
C GLU A 95 2.35 11.24 -2.17
N SER A 96 2.77 11.25 -0.90
CA SER A 96 2.49 10.16 0.04
C SER A 96 0.99 9.99 0.32
N ALA A 97 0.21 11.08 0.39
CA ALA A 97 -1.23 11.03 0.61
C ALA A 97 -1.98 10.43 -0.59
N ALA A 98 -1.57 10.74 -1.82
CA ALA A 98 -2.19 10.18 -3.01
C ALA A 98 -1.94 8.67 -3.13
N GLU A 99 -0.71 8.23 -2.83
CA GLU A 99 -0.35 6.81 -2.83
C GLU A 99 -1.06 6.06 -1.69
N SER A 100 -1.08 6.61 -0.49
CA SER A 100 -1.77 6.02 0.66
C SER A 100 -3.28 5.88 0.40
N ALA A 101 -3.91 6.87 -0.22
CA ALA A 101 -5.32 6.81 -0.59
C ALA A 101 -5.61 5.72 -1.63
N ARG A 102 -4.70 5.49 -2.59
CA ARG A 102 -4.83 4.39 -3.57
C ARG A 102 -4.72 3.03 -2.90
N LEU A 103 -3.67 2.83 -2.09
CA LEU A 103 -3.47 1.58 -1.35
C LEU A 103 -4.62 1.30 -0.39
N GLN A 104 -5.19 2.33 0.22
CA GLN A 104 -6.35 2.18 1.10
C GLN A 104 -7.60 1.74 0.32
N ARG A 105 -7.87 2.34 -0.85
CA ARG A 105 -8.98 1.90 -1.71
C ARG A 105 -8.79 0.47 -2.20
N GLU A 106 -7.58 0.08 -2.59
CA GLU A 106 -7.31 -1.30 -3.01
C GLU A 106 -7.55 -2.30 -1.86
N LYS A 107 -7.17 -1.93 -0.64
CA LYS A 107 -7.46 -2.74 0.56
C LYS A 107 -8.95 -2.83 0.84
N GLU A 108 -9.69 -1.73 0.72
CA GLU A 108 -11.14 -1.70 0.91
C GLU A 108 -11.86 -2.58 -0.13
N VAL A 109 -11.51 -2.46 -1.41
CA VAL A 109 -12.06 -3.30 -2.48
C VAL A 109 -11.76 -4.77 -2.24
N ARG A 110 -10.53 -5.10 -1.82
CA ARG A 110 -10.16 -6.48 -1.49
C ARG A 110 -10.93 -7.00 -0.28
N ALA A 111 -11.09 -6.19 0.76
CA ALA A 111 -11.83 -6.56 1.96
C ALA A 111 -13.31 -6.82 1.63
N GLU A 112 -13.93 -5.97 0.80
CA GLU A 112 -15.31 -6.16 0.35
C GLU A 112 -15.48 -7.44 -0.47
N ALA A 113 -14.55 -7.73 -1.39
CA ALA A 113 -14.58 -8.95 -2.18
C ALA A 113 -14.45 -10.21 -1.29
N LEU A 114 -13.60 -10.13 -0.27
CA LEU A 114 -13.39 -11.21 0.70
C LEU A 114 -14.62 -11.43 1.57
N ASP A 115 -15.25 -10.37 2.06
CA ASP A 115 -16.49 -10.44 2.84
C ASP A 115 -17.63 -11.08 2.02
N ARG A 116 -17.77 -10.68 0.75
CA ARG A 116 -18.73 -11.28 -0.19
C ARG A 116 -18.47 -12.77 -0.43
N CYS A 117 -17.20 -13.17 -0.54
CA CYS A 117 -16.82 -14.56 -0.70
C CYS A 117 -17.19 -15.39 0.55
N TRP A 118 -16.92 -14.85 1.74
CA TRP A 118 -17.31 -15.46 3.02
C TRP A 118 -18.83 -15.56 3.19
N GLU A 119 -19.59 -14.54 2.78
CA GLU A 119 -21.05 -14.55 2.85
C GLU A 119 -21.65 -15.64 1.96
N ARG A 120 -21.14 -15.80 0.73
CA ARG A 120 -21.54 -16.89 -0.18
C ARG A 120 -21.23 -18.26 0.41
N PHE A 121 -20.03 -18.42 0.98
CA PHE A 121 -19.65 -19.66 1.64
C PHE A 121 -20.58 -19.99 2.82
N ARG A 122 -20.84 -19.00 3.70
CA ARG A 122 -21.77 -19.15 4.83
C ARG A 122 -23.17 -19.53 4.36
N PHE A 123 -23.67 -18.88 3.32
CA PHE A 123 -24.99 -19.21 2.77
C PHE A 123 -25.07 -20.68 2.33
N ILE A 124 -24.06 -21.19 1.63
CA ILE A 124 -24.03 -22.59 1.20
C ILE A 124 -23.95 -23.51 2.41
N PHE A 125 -23.05 -23.21 3.35
CA PHE A 125 -22.89 -23.96 4.58
C PHE A 125 -24.23 -24.10 5.33
N GLU A 126 -24.93 -22.99 5.58
CA GLU A 126 -26.22 -22.98 6.27
C GLU A 126 -27.36 -23.67 5.50
N ASN A 127 -27.30 -23.70 4.17
CA ASN A 127 -28.32 -24.35 3.33
C ASN A 127 -27.98 -25.78 2.93
N SER A 128 -26.78 -26.25 3.30
CA SER A 128 -26.31 -27.62 3.09
C SER A 128 -26.68 -28.56 4.24
N GLU A 129 -26.85 -28.03 5.45
CA GLU A 129 -27.24 -28.80 6.63
C GLU A 129 -28.74 -29.11 6.61
N THR A 130 -29.07 -30.39 6.75
CA THR A 130 -30.44 -30.86 6.95
C THR A 130 -30.87 -30.57 8.38
N ASP A 131 -31.59 -29.47 8.56
CA ASP A 131 -32.14 -29.08 9.85
C ASP A 131 -33.28 -30.05 10.25
N GLY A 132 -32.97 -31.05 11.07
CA GLY A 132 -33.97 -31.87 11.77
C GLY A 132 -34.85 -32.80 10.90
N GLY A 133 -34.35 -33.27 9.74
CA GLY A 133 -35.03 -34.30 8.94
C GLY A 133 -35.76 -33.81 7.69
N ASN A 134 -35.58 -32.55 7.28
CA ASN A 134 -35.93 -32.10 5.93
C ASN A 134 -34.73 -32.30 4.99
N ASP A 135 -35.02 -32.63 3.73
CA ASP A 135 -34.03 -32.72 2.65
C ASP A 135 -33.25 -31.41 2.51
N PRO A 136 -31.95 -31.46 2.13
CA PRO A 136 -31.14 -30.28 1.95
C PRO A 136 -31.80 -29.32 0.94
N LYS A 137 -31.80 -28.02 1.25
CA LYS A 137 -32.48 -27.00 0.43
C LYS A 137 -31.82 -26.84 -0.94
N LEU A 138 -30.54 -27.18 -1.04
CA LEU A 138 -29.77 -27.12 -2.28
C LEU A 138 -29.40 -28.53 -2.73
N PRO A 139 -29.52 -28.83 -4.03
CA PRO A 139 -29.05 -30.09 -4.57
C PRO A 139 -27.52 -30.19 -4.45
N PRO A 140 -26.96 -31.39 -4.18
CA PRO A 140 -25.53 -31.57 -3.95
C PRO A 140 -24.66 -31.10 -5.11
N GLU A 141 -25.13 -31.25 -6.36
CA GLU A 141 -24.42 -30.81 -7.56
C GLU A 141 -24.16 -29.31 -7.55
N VAL A 142 -25.16 -28.53 -7.13
CA VAL A 142 -25.03 -27.07 -7.02
C VAL A 142 -24.08 -26.69 -5.90
N ILE A 143 -24.06 -27.44 -4.81
CA ILE A 143 -23.14 -27.20 -3.70
C ILE A 143 -21.69 -27.42 -4.16
N PHE A 144 -21.38 -28.51 -4.86
CA PHE A 144 -20.03 -28.76 -5.36
C PHE A 144 -19.56 -27.73 -6.38
N GLU A 145 -20.43 -27.34 -7.33
CA GLU A 145 -20.11 -26.31 -8.31
C GLU A 145 -19.77 -24.97 -7.65
N VAL A 146 -20.56 -24.56 -6.65
CA VAL A 146 -20.32 -23.26 -5.99
C VAL A 146 -19.13 -23.33 -5.04
N VAL A 147 -18.86 -24.48 -4.39
CA VAL A 147 -17.64 -24.69 -3.58
C VAL A 147 -16.37 -24.55 -4.41
N ASP A 148 -16.34 -25.17 -5.59
CA ASP A 148 -15.20 -25.09 -6.51
C ASP A 148 -14.97 -23.64 -6.97
N LEU A 149 -16.05 -22.97 -7.38
CA LEU A 149 -16.01 -21.56 -7.77
C LEU A 149 -15.55 -20.63 -6.63
N LEU A 150 -15.97 -20.89 -5.39
CA LEU A 150 -15.51 -20.14 -4.21
C LEU A 150 -14.05 -20.44 -3.87
N GLY A 151 -13.57 -21.66 -4.10
CA GLY A 151 -12.16 -22.02 -3.95
C GLY A 151 -11.27 -21.21 -4.90
N ASP A 152 -11.65 -21.14 -6.17
CA ASP A 152 -11.00 -20.31 -7.18
C ASP A 152 -11.02 -18.81 -6.84
N GLU A 153 -12.14 -18.31 -6.32
CA GLU A 153 -12.30 -16.91 -5.91
C GLU A 153 -11.41 -16.60 -4.68
N ALA A 154 -11.37 -17.50 -3.69
CA ALA A 154 -10.52 -17.39 -2.51
C ALA A 154 -9.02 -17.45 -2.84
N GLU A 155 -8.61 -18.29 -3.80
CA GLU A 155 -7.22 -18.36 -4.27
C GLU A 155 -6.82 -17.06 -4.98
N LYS A 156 -7.69 -16.51 -5.84
CA LYS A 156 -7.48 -15.20 -6.48
C LYS A 156 -7.34 -14.07 -5.45
N LEU A 157 -8.12 -14.13 -4.37
CA LEU A 157 -8.05 -13.18 -3.26
C LEU A 157 -6.86 -13.43 -2.31
N LYS A 158 -6.12 -14.53 -2.51
CA LYS A 158 -4.97 -14.97 -1.69
C LYS A 158 -5.32 -15.13 -0.20
N ASP A 159 -6.54 -15.55 0.10
CA ASP A 159 -6.96 -15.88 1.47
C ASP A 159 -6.75 -17.37 1.73
N GLN A 160 -5.60 -17.70 2.31
CA GLN A 160 -5.22 -19.07 2.65
C GLN A 160 -6.16 -19.72 3.67
N VAL A 161 -6.78 -18.92 4.54
CA VAL A 161 -7.68 -19.45 5.58
C VAL A 161 -8.98 -19.88 4.92
N LEU A 162 -9.56 -19.02 4.08
CA LEU A 162 -10.79 -19.35 3.36
C LEU A 162 -10.62 -20.55 2.43
N VAL A 163 -9.49 -20.63 1.70
CA VAL A 163 -9.17 -21.79 0.85
C VAL A 163 -9.15 -23.08 1.66
N GLN A 164 -8.49 -23.09 2.83
CA GLN A 164 -8.44 -24.27 3.70
C GLN A 164 -9.81 -24.68 4.23
N PHE A 165 -10.62 -23.70 4.66
CA PHE A 165 -11.98 -23.98 5.13
C PHE A 165 -12.88 -24.56 4.04
N ILE A 166 -12.85 -23.99 2.83
CA ILE A 166 -13.63 -24.47 1.69
C ILE A 166 -13.21 -25.91 1.34
N ALA A 167 -11.90 -26.18 1.27
CA ALA A 167 -11.40 -27.51 0.94
C ALA A 167 -11.78 -28.55 2.01
N GLN A 168 -11.54 -28.26 3.29
CA GLN A 168 -11.86 -29.18 4.39
C GLN A 168 -13.36 -29.45 4.49
N TRP A 169 -14.19 -28.42 4.30
CA TRP A 169 -15.64 -28.59 4.31
C TRP A 169 -16.14 -29.36 3.09
N GLY A 170 -15.59 -29.09 1.89
CA GLY A 170 -15.93 -29.80 0.66
C GLY A 170 -15.62 -31.29 0.74
N GLU A 171 -14.47 -31.68 1.31
CA GLU A 171 -14.12 -33.08 1.57
C GLU A 171 -15.12 -33.75 2.53
N TYR A 172 -15.44 -33.10 3.65
CA TYR A 172 -16.43 -33.60 4.60
C TYR A 172 -17.80 -33.82 3.96
N TYR A 173 -18.24 -32.86 3.14
CA TYR A 173 -19.54 -32.94 2.45
C TYR A 173 -19.57 -34.04 1.39
N ALA A 174 -18.48 -34.21 0.63
CA ALA A 174 -18.33 -35.27 -0.35
C ALA A 174 -18.41 -36.67 0.30
N ASP A 175 -17.68 -36.87 1.41
CA ASP A 175 -17.70 -38.14 2.14
C ASP A 175 -19.09 -38.46 2.69
N ALA A 176 -19.80 -37.48 3.23
CA ALA A 176 -21.16 -37.66 3.75
C ALA A 176 -22.15 -38.09 2.65
N HIS A 177 -22.07 -37.51 1.45
CA HIS A 177 -22.93 -37.87 0.32
C HIS A 177 -22.58 -39.23 -0.30
N LEU A 178 -21.30 -39.57 -0.40
CA LEU A 178 -20.87 -40.89 -0.87
C LEU A 178 -21.39 -42.01 0.04
N LEU A 179 -21.34 -41.81 1.36
CA LEU A 179 -21.89 -42.75 2.34
C LEU A 179 -23.42 -42.88 2.24
N ALA A 180 -24.14 -41.77 2.03
CA ALA A 180 -25.59 -41.80 1.82
C ALA A 180 -25.99 -42.54 0.53
N SER A 181 -25.22 -42.37 -0.56
CA SER A 181 -25.49 -43.03 -1.85
C SER A 181 -25.22 -44.54 -1.87
N THR A 182 -24.45 -45.06 -0.90
CA THR A 182 -24.03 -46.47 -0.82
C THR A 182 -24.82 -47.29 0.22
N ALA A 183 -25.74 -46.65 0.96
CA ALA A 183 -26.60 -47.36 1.91
C ALA A 183 -27.58 -48.30 1.18
N PRO A 184 -27.71 -49.58 1.60
CA PRO A 184 -28.61 -50.52 0.96
C PRO A 184 -30.07 -50.08 1.12
N VAL A 185 -30.80 -50.02 0.00
CA VAL A 185 -32.25 -49.76 -0.02
C VAL A 185 -32.94 -50.89 0.74
N GLU A 186 -33.44 -50.61 1.96
CA GLU A 186 -34.25 -51.56 2.69
C GLU A 186 -35.52 -51.88 1.87
N PRO A 187 -35.76 -53.15 1.49
CA PRO A 187 -36.97 -53.52 0.77
C PRO A 187 -38.17 -53.34 1.72
N SER A 188 -39.11 -52.49 1.31
CA SER A 188 -40.41 -52.30 1.96
C SER A 188 -41.40 -53.42 1.66
#